data_AF-A0A4Q3VPG7-F1
#
_entry.id   AF-A0A4Q3VPG7-F1
#
_cell.length_a   1.000
_cell.length_b   1.000
_cell.length_c   1.000
_cell.angle_alpha   90.00
_cell.angle_beta   90.00
_cell.angle_gamma   90.00
#
_symmetry.space_group_name_H-M   'P 1'
#
loop_
_entity.id
_entity.type
_entity.pdbx_description
1 polymer ?
#
loop_
_entity_poly.entity_id
_entity_poly.type
_entity_poly.pdbx_seq_one_letter_code
_entity_poly.pdbx_strand_id
1 'polypeptide(L)'
;YYIDFCARNGIEYHSIVESSGHEWYTNDGQGYQPGPNVDVTKPVPGIDMEQICDYANSKGVGVRVWVHWKALYPKLDTAFKLFEKWGLKGMMVDFMDRDDQEMTNIKEEILIKAAKHKLHIQFHGAEKPTGLSRTYPNEFTREGTLNYEVNKWDKRVTPDHDLNIVFTRMLAGPTDYHLGGFRAVPDSIFKVQYTRPLMMGTRCHMLAMYVVLENYQGMVCDYPSAYEGQPGFEFLKIAPTTWDETKVLDAKLGSHVIIARKKDNEWFVGGITNHEARELLVPFNFLAAGEYTVTIYSDGPETGDPNQLTKRTVIVKNTDSIRVRLNGGGGMTMQIKRI
;
A
#
# COMPACT_ATOMS: atom_id res chain seq x y z
N TYR A 1 3.11 -0.59 21.20
CA TYR A 1 4.29 -0.58 20.30
C TYR A 1 3.95 -0.18 18.87
N TYR A 2 3.21 -0.97 18.08
CA TYR A 2 2.90 -0.61 16.67
C TYR A 2 2.08 0.68 16.56
N ILE A 3 1.09 0.89 17.42
CA ILE A 3 0.35 2.15 17.52
C ILE A 3 1.29 3.34 17.78
N ASP A 4 2.26 3.18 18.69
CA ASP A 4 3.25 4.23 18.97
C ASP A 4 4.18 4.47 17.78
N PHE A 5 4.44 3.44 16.98
CA PHE A 5 5.21 3.56 15.74
C PHE A 5 4.44 4.34 14.69
N CYS A 6 3.14 4.07 14.55
CA CYS A 6 2.28 4.82 13.65
C CYS A 6 2.23 6.30 14.07
N ALA A 7 1.93 6.56 15.35
CA ALA A 7 1.79 7.91 15.89
C ALA A 7 3.05 8.78 15.72
N ARG A 8 4.24 8.24 16.05
CA ARG A 8 5.50 8.99 15.95
C ARG A 8 5.96 9.25 14.51
N ASN A 9 5.36 8.57 13.52
CA ASN A 9 5.73 8.68 12.12
C ASN A 9 4.61 9.24 11.24
N GLY A 10 3.48 9.68 11.81
CA GLY A 10 2.36 10.22 11.05
C GLY A 10 1.64 9.18 10.18
N ILE A 11 1.71 7.90 10.54
CA ILE A 11 0.96 6.84 9.85
C ILE A 11 -0.43 6.80 10.47
N GLU A 12 -1.46 6.97 9.64
CA GLU A 12 -2.83 7.20 10.09
C GLU A 12 -3.47 5.96 10.72
N TYR A 13 -3.09 4.75 10.29
CA TYR A 13 -3.76 3.51 10.70
C TYR A 13 -2.79 2.43 11.18
N HIS A 14 -3.29 1.59 12.09
CA HIS A 14 -2.71 0.29 12.41
C HIS A 14 -3.77 -0.80 12.18
N SER A 15 -3.39 -1.87 11.47
CA SER A 15 -4.26 -3.02 11.24
C SER A 15 -3.93 -4.16 12.19
N ILE A 16 -4.95 -4.71 12.84
CA ILE A 16 -4.86 -5.94 13.64
C ILE A 16 -5.39 -7.08 12.77
N VAL A 17 -4.46 -7.93 12.33
CA VAL A 17 -4.78 -9.05 11.43
C VAL A 17 -4.80 -10.36 12.20
N GLU A 18 -3.74 -10.61 12.95
CA GLU A 18 -3.50 -11.89 13.62
C GLU A 18 -3.02 -11.70 15.07
N SER A 19 -3.21 -12.76 15.86
CA SER A 19 -2.60 -12.99 17.16
C SER A 19 -2.13 -14.44 17.24
N SER A 20 -0.86 -14.64 17.57
CA SER A 20 -0.25 -15.98 17.70
C SER A 20 -0.39 -16.86 16.45
N GLY A 21 -0.38 -16.24 15.25
CA GLY A 21 -0.44 -16.94 13.96
C GLY A 21 -1.84 -17.37 13.50
N HIS A 22 -2.88 -16.86 14.15
CA HIS A 22 -4.29 -17.02 13.77
C HIS A 22 -4.97 -15.66 13.80
N GLU A 23 -6.13 -15.48 13.16
CA GLU A 23 -6.85 -14.21 13.23
C GLU A 23 -7.20 -13.76 14.66
N TRP A 24 -7.47 -12.47 14.81
CA TRP A 24 -7.69 -11.82 16.11
C TRP A 24 -9.01 -12.17 16.81
N TYR A 25 -9.91 -12.91 16.17
CA TYR A 25 -11.23 -13.27 16.70
C TYR A 25 -11.41 -14.78 16.87
N THR A 26 -12.42 -15.18 17.64
CA THR A 26 -12.71 -16.59 17.94
C THR A 26 -13.04 -17.35 16.67
N ASN A 27 -12.24 -18.37 16.36
CA ASN A 27 -12.49 -19.32 15.28
C ASN A 27 -11.94 -20.69 15.67
N ASP A 28 -12.70 -21.72 15.34
CA ASP A 28 -12.37 -23.14 15.57
C ASP A 28 -12.21 -23.93 14.26
N GLY A 29 -12.15 -23.24 13.13
CA GLY A 29 -11.86 -23.84 11.83
C GLY A 29 -10.38 -24.14 11.61
N GLN A 30 -10.08 -24.77 10.48
CA GLN A 30 -8.71 -25.15 10.10
C GLN A 30 -8.05 -24.01 9.30
N GLY A 31 -6.90 -23.53 9.79
CA GLY A 31 -6.27 -22.32 9.25
C GLY A 31 -7.23 -21.13 9.32
N TYR A 32 -7.23 -20.28 8.30
CA TYR A 32 -8.12 -19.10 8.27
C TYR A 32 -9.59 -19.41 7.91
N GLN A 33 -9.96 -20.68 7.68
CA GLN A 33 -11.32 -21.04 7.31
C GLN A 33 -12.27 -20.92 8.51
N PRO A 34 -13.46 -20.31 8.38
CA PRO A 34 -14.41 -20.21 9.48
C PRO A 34 -15.01 -21.55 9.88
N GLY A 35 -14.86 -21.92 11.15
CA GLY A 35 -15.51 -23.07 11.78
C GLY A 35 -16.93 -22.80 12.28
N PRO A 36 -17.62 -23.80 12.85
CA PRO A 36 -19.00 -23.67 13.30
C PRO A 36 -19.19 -22.70 14.47
N ASN A 37 -18.16 -22.47 15.29
CA ASN A 37 -18.22 -21.57 16.44
C ASN A 37 -17.54 -20.22 16.19
N VAL A 38 -17.29 -19.88 14.91
CA VAL A 38 -16.66 -18.62 14.53
C VAL A 38 -17.47 -17.41 15.02
N ASP A 39 -16.76 -16.42 15.57
CA ASP A 39 -17.38 -15.23 16.13
C ASP A 39 -16.50 -14.00 16.04
N VAL A 40 -16.71 -13.21 14.98
CA VAL A 40 -16.01 -11.93 14.74
C VAL A 40 -16.26 -10.88 15.82
N THR A 41 -17.25 -11.10 16.70
CA THR A 41 -17.57 -10.20 17.82
C THR A 41 -16.81 -10.53 19.10
N LYS A 42 -16.04 -11.63 19.10
CA LYS A 42 -15.31 -12.12 20.27
C LYS A 42 -13.81 -12.22 19.96
N PRO A 43 -13.01 -11.20 20.35
CA PRO A 43 -11.57 -11.27 20.24
C PRO A 43 -10.98 -12.50 20.95
N VAL A 44 -9.84 -13.00 20.48
CA VAL A 44 -9.09 -14.06 21.17
C VAL A 44 -8.54 -13.57 22.52
N PRO A 45 -8.23 -14.47 23.47
CA PRO A 45 -7.61 -14.07 24.74
C PRO A 45 -6.35 -13.22 24.54
N GLY A 46 -6.25 -12.12 25.30
CA GLY A 46 -5.15 -11.16 25.21
C GLY A 46 -5.41 -9.98 24.27
N ILE A 47 -6.53 -9.96 23.53
CA ILE A 47 -6.97 -8.79 22.76
C ILE A 47 -8.17 -8.15 23.45
N ASP A 48 -7.97 -6.94 23.96
CA ASP A 48 -9.04 -6.04 24.36
C ASP A 48 -9.21 -4.98 23.26
N MET A 49 -10.18 -5.17 22.36
CA MET A 49 -10.33 -4.31 21.19
C MET A 49 -10.76 -2.89 21.56
N GLU A 50 -11.58 -2.73 22.61
CA GLU A 50 -12.03 -1.41 23.09
C GLU A 50 -10.83 -0.63 23.65
N GLN A 51 -10.05 -1.26 24.54
CA GLN A 51 -8.84 -0.64 25.09
C GLN A 51 -7.81 -0.29 24.00
N ILE A 52 -7.61 -1.17 23.02
CA ILE A 52 -6.65 -0.93 21.93
C ILE A 52 -7.10 0.27 21.07
N CYS A 53 -8.38 0.35 20.72
CA CYS A 53 -8.92 1.45 19.94
C CYS A 53 -8.87 2.77 20.72
N ASP A 54 -9.20 2.77 22.01
CA ASP A 54 -9.09 3.94 22.90
C ASP A 54 -7.65 4.46 22.96
N TYR A 55 -6.69 3.54 23.15
CA TYR A 55 -5.27 3.91 23.18
C TYR A 55 -4.82 4.49 21.83
N ALA A 56 -5.18 3.85 20.71
CA ALA A 56 -4.85 4.33 19.37
C ALA A 56 -5.44 5.72 19.11
N ASN A 57 -6.70 5.94 19.49
CA ASN A 57 -7.38 7.22 19.36
C ASN A 57 -6.69 8.31 20.19
N SER A 58 -6.22 8.00 21.41
CA SER A 58 -5.42 8.93 22.23
C SER A 58 -4.10 9.36 21.58
N LYS A 59 -3.63 8.60 20.58
CA LYS A 59 -2.43 8.87 19.78
C LYS A 59 -2.73 9.41 18.38
N GLY A 60 -3.99 9.62 18.04
CA GLY A 60 -4.41 10.04 16.70
C GLY A 60 -4.25 8.96 15.62
N VAL A 61 -4.23 7.69 16.01
CA VAL A 61 -4.11 6.53 15.10
C VAL A 61 -5.44 5.80 15.02
N GLY A 62 -5.94 5.53 13.81
CA GLY A 62 -7.10 4.69 13.57
C GLY A 62 -6.76 3.20 13.63
N VAL A 63 -7.65 2.37 14.17
CA VAL A 63 -7.50 0.91 14.15
C VAL A 63 -8.35 0.31 13.04
N ARG A 64 -7.77 -0.63 12.30
CA ARG A 64 -8.45 -1.48 11.32
C ARG A 64 -8.27 -2.94 11.70
N VAL A 65 -9.12 -3.81 11.16
CA VAL A 65 -9.04 -5.25 11.38
C VAL A 65 -9.09 -6.03 10.07
N TRP A 66 -8.57 -7.26 10.06
CA TRP A 66 -8.84 -8.22 8.99
C TRP A 66 -10.01 -9.13 9.36
N VAL A 67 -10.87 -9.51 8.43
CA VAL A 67 -11.98 -10.45 8.69
C VAL A 67 -12.26 -11.31 7.48
N HIS A 68 -12.42 -12.62 7.68
CA HIS A 68 -12.93 -13.51 6.63
C HIS A 68 -14.40 -13.20 6.31
N TRP A 69 -14.78 -13.03 5.04
CA TRP A 69 -16.15 -12.64 4.66
C TRP A 69 -17.23 -13.59 5.20
N LYS A 70 -17.00 -14.91 5.12
CA LYS A 70 -17.94 -15.94 5.58
C LYS A 70 -18.15 -15.96 7.10
N ALA A 71 -17.17 -15.49 7.88
CA ALA A 71 -17.34 -15.28 9.32
C ALA A 71 -18.12 -13.98 9.62
N LEU A 72 -17.90 -12.95 8.81
CA LEU A 72 -18.50 -11.63 8.96
C LEU A 72 -19.97 -11.60 8.54
N TYR A 73 -20.27 -12.05 7.32
CA TYR A 73 -21.53 -11.81 6.62
C TYR A 73 -22.77 -12.29 7.40
N PRO A 74 -22.78 -13.48 8.04
CA PRO A 74 -23.93 -13.92 8.84
C PRO A 74 -24.23 -13.05 10.07
N LYS A 75 -23.27 -12.24 10.53
CA LYS A 75 -23.38 -11.38 11.71
C LYS A 75 -23.20 -9.89 11.39
N LEU A 76 -23.32 -9.50 10.12
CA LEU A 76 -22.89 -8.21 9.59
C LEU A 76 -23.38 -7.01 10.41
N ASP A 77 -24.69 -6.92 10.68
CA ASP A 77 -25.28 -5.79 11.43
C ASP A 77 -24.79 -5.73 12.89
N THR A 78 -24.74 -6.88 13.56
CA THR A 78 -24.26 -6.98 14.95
C THR A 78 -22.77 -6.66 15.04
N ALA A 79 -21.97 -7.18 14.12
CA ALA A 79 -20.54 -6.96 14.05
C ALA A 79 -20.23 -5.48 13.80
N PHE A 80 -20.85 -4.85 12.80
CA PHE A 80 -20.57 -3.44 12.49
C PHE A 80 -20.99 -2.48 13.59
N LYS A 81 -22.12 -2.74 14.26
CA LYS A 81 -22.50 -1.97 15.46
C LYS A 81 -21.46 -2.08 16.56
N LEU A 82 -20.90 -3.27 16.79
CA LEU A 82 -19.86 -3.48 17.79
C LEU A 82 -18.53 -2.85 17.37
N PHE A 83 -18.16 -2.96 16.10
CA PHE A 83 -16.92 -2.40 15.55
C PHE A 83 -16.93 -0.87 15.62
N GLU A 84 -18.07 -0.23 15.30
CA GLU A 84 -18.26 1.20 15.52
C GLU A 84 -18.16 1.56 17.01
N LYS A 85 -18.76 0.75 17.90
CA LYS A 85 -18.69 0.97 19.36
C LYS A 85 -17.24 0.91 19.85
N TRP A 86 -16.44 -0.06 19.42
CA TRP A 86 -15.02 -0.13 19.75
C TRP A 86 -14.24 1.06 19.18
N GLY A 87 -14.71 1.69 18.11
CA GLY A 87 -14.04 2.82 17.46
C GLY A 87 -13.16 2.41 16.28
N LEU A 88 -13.35 1.20 15.74
CA LEU A 88 -12.69 0.76 14.50
C LEU A 88 -13.02 1.73 13.36
N LYS A 89 -12.03 1.98 12.49
CA LYS A 89 -12.18 2.88 11.34
C LYS A 89 -12.52 2.14 10.07
N GLY A 90 -12.17 0.86 9.97
CA GLY A 90 -12.42 0.06 8.80
C GLY A 90 -11.86 -1.34 8.92
N MET A 91 -11.92 -2.10 7.83
CA MET A 91 -11.41 -3.47 7.79
C MET A 91 -10.94 -3.90 6.41
N MET A 92 -10.17 -4.97 6.39
CA MET A 92 -9.89 -5.80 5.23
C MET A 92 -10.84 -7.00 5.28
N VAL A 93 -11.74 -7.13 4.32
CA VAL A 93 -12.64 -8.29 4.20
C VAL A 93 -12.08 -9.21 3.12
N ASP A 94 -11.87 -10.47 3.46
CA ASP A 94 -11.00 -11.36 2.68
C ASP A 94 -11.64 -12.73 2.38
N PHE A 95 -11.03 -13.46 1.44
CA PHE A 95 -11.31 -14.83 1.00
C PHE A 95 -12.66 -15.02 0.28
N MET A 96 -13.11 -14.01 -0.47
CA MET A 96 -14.35 -14.14 -1.25
C MET A 96 -14.19 -15.19 -2.37
N ASP A 97 -13.04 -15.18 -3.05
CA ASP A 97 -12.57 -16.10 -4.09
C ASP A 97 -13.61 -16.41 -5.17
N ARG A 98 -14.52 -15.45 -5.40
CA ARG A 98 -15.71 -15.56 -6.23
C ARG A 98 -16.09 -14.21 -6.83
N ASP A 99 -16.48 -14.21 -8.09
CA ASP A 99 -16.97 -13.05 -8.84
C ASP A 99 -18.37 -13.28 -9.44
N ASP A 100 -19.06 -14.33 -9.01
CA ASP A 100 -20.45 -14.56 -9.38
C ASP A 100 -21.40 -13.48 -8.80
N GLN A 101 -22.62 -13.48 -9.32
CA GLN A 101 -23.62 -12.46 -8.99
C GLN A 101 -23.93 -12.40 -7.48
N GLU A 102 -23.97 -13.54 -6.79
CA GLU A 102 -24.24 -13.60 -5.36
C GLU A 102 -23.12 -12.89 -4.59
N MET A 103 -21.86 -13.22 -4.88
CA MET A 103 -20.73 -12.59 -4.20
C MET A 103 -20.64 -11.09 -4.48
N THR A 104 -21.00 -10.68 -5.70
CA THR A 104 -21.06 -9.26 -6.06
C THR A 104 -22.10 -8.52 -5.21
N ASN A 105 -23.30 -9.08 -5.06
CA ASN A 105 -24.34 -8.53 -4.19
C ASN A 105 -23.90 -8.48 -2.71
N ILE A 106 -23.20 -9.52 -2.23
CA ILE A 106 -22.65 -9.57 -0.87
C ILE A 106 -21.67 -8.42 -0.61
N LYS A 107 -20.71 -8.19 -1.53
CA LYS A 107 -19.75 -7.07 -1.41
C LYS A 107 -20.45 -5.72 -1.37
N GLU A 108 -21.47 -5.51 -2.21
CA GLU A 108 -22.27 -4.28 -2.18
C GLU A 108 -23.03 -4.11 -0.85
N GLU A 109 -23.64 -5.16 -0.32
CA GLU A 109 -24.31 -5.10 0.98
C GLU A 109 -23.33 -4.75 2.11
N ILE A 110 -22.15 -5.37 2.11
CA ILE A 110 -21.06 -5.06 3.05
C ILE A 110 -20.71 -3.57 2.96
N LEU A 111 -20.52 -3.02 1.76
CA LEU A 111 -20.20 -1.60 1.58
C LEU A 111 -21.29 -0.67 2.08
N ILE A 112 -22.55 -0.93 1.73
CA ILE A 112 -23.71 -0.13 2.15
C ILE A 112 -23.84 -0.12 3.67
N LYS A 113 -23.71 -1.28 4.31
CA LYS A 113 -23.83 -1.39 5.77
C LYS A 113 -22.62 -0.79 6.48
N ALA A 114 -21.41 -1.00 5.97
CA ALA A 114 -20.20 -0.41 6.51
C ALA A 114 -20.26 1.12 6.49
N ALA A 115 -20.78 1.71 5.40
CA ALA A 115 -20.94 3.16 5.28
C ALA A 115 -21.85 3.75 6.37
N LYS A 116 -22.94 3.05 6.75
CA LYS A 116 -23.85 3.47 7.84
C LYS A 116 -23.14 3.54 9.19
N HIS A 117 -22.12 2.70 9.38
CA HIS A 117 -21.29 2.63 10.58
C HIS A 117 -19.96 3.39 10.44
N LYS A 118 -19.79 4.20 9.37
CA LYS A 118 -18.58 4.99 9.08
C LYS A 118 -17.31 4.14 8.99
N LEU A 119 -17.45 2.90 8.52
CA LEU A 119 -16.36 1.95 8.30
C LEU A 119 -15.97 1.97 6.82
N HIS A 120 -14.68 2.11 6.56
CA HIS A 120 -14.12 1.86 5.23
C HIS A 120 -13.73 0.39 5.06
N ILE A 121 -13.80 -0.10 3.84
CA ILE A 121 -13.59 -1.49 3.46
C ILE A 121 -12.49 -1.58 2.42
N GLN A 122 -11.67 -2.59 2.56
CA GLN A 122 -10.71 -3.05 1.58
C GLN A 122 -11.01 -4.52 1.32
N PHE A 123 -11.17 -4.92 0.05
CA PHE A 123 -11.45 -6.31 -0.27
C PHE A 123 -10.19 -7.06 -0.71
N HIS A 124 -9.91 -8.18 -0.06
CA HIS A 124 -8.86 -9.15 -0.42
C HIS A 124 -9.49 -10.48 -0.85
N GLY A 125 -8.76 -11.35 -1.55
CA GLY A 125 -9.38 -12.55 -2.15
C GLY A 125 -10.56 -12.17 -3.05
N ALA A 126 -10.43 -11.04 -3.77
CA ALA A 126 -11.46 -10.43 -4.59
C ALA A 126 -10.96 -10.25 -6.03
N GLU A 127 -11.88 -10.14 -6.96
CA GLU A 127 -11.59 -9.74 -8.33
C GLU A 127 -11.15 -8.28 -8.43
N LYS A 128 -10.51 -7.94 -9.56
CA LYS A 128 -10.18 -6.57 -9.96
C LYS A 128 -11.37 -5.59 -9.73
N PRO A 129 -11.12 -4.34 -9.34
CA PRO A 129 -12.17 -3.33 -9.23
C PRO A 129 -12.84 -3.08 -10.59
N THR A 130 -14.11 -2.69 -10.54
CA THR A 130 -14.91 -2.37 -11.74
C THR A 130 -15.64 -1.03 -11.59
N GLY A 131 -15.20 -0.20 -10.64
CA GLY A 131 -15.74 1.13 -10.37
C GLY A 131 -16.67 1.23 -9.15
N LEU A 132 -16.79 0.17 -8.34
CA LEU A 132 -17.62 0.21 -7.12
C LEU A 132 -17.20 1.31 -6.13
N SER A 133 -15.91 1.65 -6.06
CA SER A 133 -15.40 2.76 -5.25
C SER A 133 -15.97 4.13 -5.65
N ARG A 134 -16.44 4.31 -6.89
CA ARG A 134 -17.16 5.52 -7.31
C ARG A 134 -18.56 5.57 -6.70
N THR A 135 -19.25 4.44 -6.64
CA THR A 135 -20.60 4.33 -6.07
C THR A 135 -20.55 4.36 -4.54
N TYR A 136 -19.57 3.66 -3.96
CA TYR A 136 -19.35 3.49 -2.54
C TYR A 136 -17.92 3.91 -2.19
N PRO A 137 -17.67 5.21 -1.92
CA PRO A 137 -16.32 5.72 -1.66
C PRO A 137 -15.70 5.21 -0.35
N ASN A 138 -16.46 4.50 0.48
CA ASN A 138 -15.91 3.75 1.60
C ASN A 138 -15.24 2.44 1.17
N GLU A 139 -15.32 2.02 -0.09
CA GLU A 139 -14.41 1.02 -0.68
C GLU A 139 -13.07 1.70 -1.02
N PHE A 140 -12.07 1.54 -0.15
CA PHE A 140 -10.77 2.19 -0.34
C PHE A 140 -9.94 1.55 -1.44
N THR A 141 -9.91 0.22 -1.50
CA THR A 141 -9.17 -0.49 -2.54
C THR A 141 -9.52 -1.98 -2.56
N ARG A 142 -8.99 -2.69 -3.54
CA ARG A 142 -8.99 -4.15 -3.60
C ARG A 142 -7.59 -4.68 -3.78
N GLU A 143 -7.35 -5.91 -3.37
CA GLU A 143 -6.22 -6.69 -3.84
C GLU A 143 -6.40 -7.03 -5.33
N GLY A 144 -7.00 -8.18 -5.65
CA GLY A 144 -7.21 -8.63 -7.03
C GLY A 144 -5.94 -8.62 -7.87
N THR A 145 -4.80 -8.93 -7.26
CA THR A 145 -3.48 -8.84 -7.85
C THR A 145 -2.52 -9.78 -7.14
N LEU A 146 -1.49 -10.26 -7.84
CA LEU A 146 -0.36 -10.93 -7.21
C LEU A 146 0.54 -9.84 -6.57
N ASN A 147 0.53 -9.69 -5.25
CA ASN A 147 1.26 -8.64 -4.52
C ASN A 147 2.39 -9.16 -3.63
N TYR A 148 3.07 -8.25 -2.91
CA TYR A 148 4.24 -8.56 -2.08
C TYR A 148 4.05 -9.54 -0.92
N GLU A 149 2.82 -9.91 -0.55
CA GLU A 149 2.64 -11.06 0.37
C GLU A 149 3.28 -12.33 -0.20
N VAL A 150 3.27 -12.47 -1.53
CA VAL A 150 3.71 -13.65 -2.24
C VAL A 150 5.20 -13.91 -2.04
N ASN A 151 6.00 -12.88 -1.72
CA ASN A 151 7.42 -13.04 -1.37
C ASN A 151 7.65 -13.87 -0.10
N LYS A 152 6.59 -14.13 0.67
CA LYS A 152 6.61 -15.04 1.82
C LYS A 152 6.65 -16.52 1.41
N TRP A 153 6.19 -16.88 0.20
CA TRP A 153 6.09 -18.29 -0.26
C TRP A 153 6.49 -18.53 -1.74
N ASP A 154 6.80 -17.51 -2.53
CA ASP A 154 7.11 -17.62 -3.96
C ASP A 154 8.06 -16.47 -4.42
N LYS A 155 8.54 -16.53 -5.66
CA LYS A 155 9.48 -15.58 -6.29
C LYS A 155 8.89 -14.80 -7.47
N ARG A 156 7.57 -14.86 -7.68
CA ARG A 156 6.90 -14.30 -8.87
C ARG A 156 6.77 -12.77 -8.87
N VAL A 157 6.89 -12.11 -7.71
CA VAL A 157 6.77 -10.64 -7.63
C VAL A 157 8.15 -10.04 -7.85
N THR A 158 8.39 -9.66 -9.10
CA THR A 158 9.64 -9.07 -9.58
C THR A 158 9.40 -7.63 -10.07
N PRO A 159 10.44 -6.80 -10.24
CA PRO A 159 10.30 -5.47 -10.84
C PRO A 159 9.57 -5.44 -12.19
N ASP A 160 9.70 -6.50 -12.99
CA ASP A 160 9.00 -6.64 -14.27
C ASP A 160 7.50 -6.91 -14.08
N HIS A 161 7.16 -7.72 -13.08
CA HIS A 161 5.78 -7.95 -12.68
C HIS A 161 5.14 -6.65 -12.15
N ASP A 162 5.87 -5.88 -11.34
CA ASP A 162 5.40 -4.60 -10.82
C ASP A 162 5.06 -3.62 -11.95
N LEU A 163 5.89 -3.56 -13.00
CA LEU A 163 5.58 -2.80 -14.21
C LEU A 163 4.34 -3.35 -14.94
N ASN A 164 4.21 -4.67 -15.08
CA ASN A 164 3.05 -5.26 -15.73
C ASN A 164 1.74 -4.88 -15.01
N ILE A 165 1.75 -4.80 -13.69
CA ILE A 165 0.59 -4.37 -12.88
C ILE A 165 0.15 -2.95 -13.24
N VAL A 166 1.08 -2.03 -13.49
CA VAL A 166 0.79 -0.65 -13.93
C VAL A 166 0.00 -0.63 -15.23
N PHE A 167 0.39 -1.48 -16.20
CA PHE A 167 -0.20 -1.48 -17.53
C PHE A 167 -1.40 -2.44 -17.69
N THR A 168 -1.73 -3.23 -16.66
CA THR A 168 -2.82 -4.21 -16.71
C THR A 168 -3.82 -3.99 -15.57
N ARG A 169 -3.53 -4.50 -14.38
CA ARG A 169 -4.44 -4.47 -13.22
C ARG A 169 -4.81 -3.05 -12.78
N MET A 170 -3.89 -2.10 -12.85
CA MET A 170 -4.15 -0.70 -12.47
C MET A 170 -5.13 0.01 -13.42
N LEU A 171 -5.34 -0.49 -14.65
CA LEU A 171 -6.38 0.04 -15.54
C LEU A 171 -7.79 -0.13 -14.98
N ALA A 172 -7.98 -1.13 -14.11
CA ALA A 172 -9.26 -1.42 -13.48
C ALA A 172 -9.56 -0.48 -12.28
N GLY A 173 -8.52 0.11 -11.69
CA GLY A 173 -8.60 0.99 -10.52
C GLY A 173 -7.51 0.69 -9.48
N PRO A 174 -7.55 1.39 -8.33
CA PRO A 174 -6.56 1.25 -7.26
C PRO A 174 -6.34 -0.19 -6.81
N THR A 175 -5.15 -0.46 -6.27
CA THR A 175 -4.81 -1.79 -5.77
C THR A 175 -4.11 -1.71 -4.42
N ASP A 176 -4.48 -2.60 -3.51
CA ASP A 176 -3.59 -2.95 -2.40
C ASP A 176 -2.49 -3.86 -2.95
N TYR A 177 -1.25 -3.43 -2.76
CA TYR A 177 -0.08 -4.13 -3.25
C TYR A 177 0.90 -4.47 -2.12
N HIS A 178 0.53 -4.25 -0.85
CA HIS A 178 1.40 -4.52 0.30
C HIS A 178 2.79 -3.87 0.22
N LEU A 179 2.82 -2.60 -0.22
CA LEU A 179 4.04 -1.81 -0.36
C LEU A 179 4.76 -1.57 0.97
N GLY A 180 6.00 -1.10 0.84
CA GLY A 180 6.81 -0.64 1.97
C GLY A 180 7.89 -1.62 2.42
N GLY A 181 8.23 -2.64 1.64
CA GLY A 181 9.31 -3.55 1.99
C GLY A 181 10.67 -2.84 2.00
N PHE A 182 11.37 -2.84 3.14
CA PHE A 182 12.66 -2.13 3.30
C PHE A 182 13.86 -3.08 3.32
N ARG A 183 13.68 -4.32 2.86
CA ARG A 183 14.72 -5.36 2.76
C ARG A 183 14.93 -5.78 1.32
N ALA A 184 15.38 -4.85 0.49
CA ALA A 184 15.72 -5.15 -0.89
C ALA A 184 16.96 -6.04 -0.96
N VAL A 185 16.98 -7.00 -1.88
CA VAL A 185 18.13 -7.85 -2.18
C VAL A 185 18.23 -8.09 -3.69
N PRO A 186 19.43 -8.32 -4.24
CA PRO A 186 19.54 -8.79 -5.62
C PRO A 186 18.82 -10.12 -5.83
N ASP A 187 18.24 -10.31 -7.00
CA ASP A 187 17.54 -11.54 -7.42
C ASP A 187 18.35 -12.81 -7.15
N SER A 188 19.66 -12.75 -7.38
CA SER A 188 20.60 -13.86 -7.22
C SER A 188 20.66 -14.42 -5.79
N ILE A 189 20.33 -13.60 -4.79
CA ILE A 189 20.31 -14.01 -3.37
C ILE A 189 18.91 -13.96 -2.76
N PHE A 190 17.88 -13.61 -3.55
CA PHE A 190 16.51 -13.61 -3.09
C PHE A 190 16.09 -15.02 -2.65
N LYS A 191 15.54 -15.10 -1.43
CA LYS A 191 14.97 -16.31 -0.87
C LYS A 191 13.59 -16.03 -0.31
N VAL A 192 12.71 -16.99 -0.54
CA VAL A 192 11.39 -17.05 0.05
C VAL A 192 11.53 -17.24 1.56
N GLN A 193 10.87 -16.38 2.33
CA GLN A 193 10.78 -16.56 3.77
C GLN A 193 9.51 -15.92 4.33
N TYR A 194 8.75 -16.70 5.10
CA TYR A 194 7.45 -16.29 5.61
C TYR A 194 7.55 -15.11 6.58
N THR A 195 8.57 -15.12 7.43
CA THR A 195 8.85 -14.08 8.41
C THR A 195 9.91 -13.15 7.85
N ARG A 196 9.65 -11.84 7.92
CA ARG A 196 10.55 -10.79 7.41
C ARG A 196 10.87 -10.99 5.92
N PRO A 197 9.87 -11.08 5.02
CA PRO A 197 10.11 -11.31 3.59
C PRO A 197 11.08 -10.27 3.01
N LEU A 198 11.83 -10.70 2.00
CA LEU A 198 12.74 -9.87 1.23
C LEU A 198 11.99 -9.27 0.03
N MET A 199 12.60 -8.28 -0.58
CA MET A 199 12.09 -7.65 -1.81
C MET A 199 13.13 -7.75 -2.92
N MET A 200 12.68 -8.04 -4.14
CA MET A 200 13.49 -7.85 -5.34
C MET A 200 13.44 -6.38 -5.79
N GLY A 201 14.41 -5.95 -6.59
CA GLY A 201 14.56 -4.54 -6.99
C GLY A 201 15.33 -3.70 -5.96
N THR A 202 15.09 -2.39 -5.93
CA THR A 202 15.82 -1.44 -5.07
C THR A 202 14.92 -0.73 -4.06
N ARG A 203 15.53 -0.08 -3.05
CA ARG A 203 14.81 0.82 -2.15
C ARG A 203 14.06 1.90 -2.92
N CYS A 204 14.66 2.52 -3.93
CA CYS A 204 13.97 3.56 -4.68
C CYS A 204 12.87 3.02 -5.59
N HIS A 205 12.94 1.77 -6.06
CA HIS A 205 11.80 1.10 -6.71
C HIS A 205 10.61 1.00 -5.73
N MET A 206 10.86 0.54 -4.50
CA MET A 206 9.84 0.46 -3.43
C MET A 206 9.20 1.82 -3.12
N LEU A 207 10.01 2.87 -2.99
CA LEU A 207 9.51 4.21 -2.72
C LEU A 207 8.73 4.80 -3.91
N ALA A 208 9.20 4.59 -5.13
CA ALA A 208 8.56 5.09 -6.34
C ALA A 208 7.16 4.50 -6.55
N MET A 209 6.94 3.24 -6.15
CA MET A 209 5.62 2.61 -6.26
C MET A 209 4.52 3.29 -5.46
N TYR A 210 4.83 4.05 -4.39
CA TYR A 210 3.82 4.85 -3.68
C TYR A 210 3.26 6.00 -4.53
N VAL A 211 3.98 6.40 -5.58
CA VAL A 211 3.50 7.39 -6.56
C VAL A 211 2.99 6.69 -7.82
N VAL A 212 3.66 5.62 -8.27
CA VAL A 212 3.27 4.92 -9.50
C VAL A 212 1.93 4.20 -9.33
N LEU A 213 1.78 3.41 -8.26
CA LEU A 213 0.57 2.65 -7.98
C LEU A 213 -0.41 3.51 -7.18
N GLU A 214 -1.61 3.71 -7.73
CA GLU A 214 -2.68 4.36 -6.98
C GLU A 214 -3.22 3.40 -5.91
N ASN A 215 -3.18 3.86 -4.66
CA ASN A 215 -3.72 3.14 -3.51
C ASN A 215 -4.17 4.16 -2.45
N TYR A 216 -5.48 4.22 -2.17
CA TYR A 216 -6.04 5.13 -1.17
C TYR A 216 -5.67 4.74 0.27
N GLN A 217 -5.11 3.54 0.47
CA GLN A 217 -4.65 2.99 1.74
C GLN A 217 -3.27 2.34 1.58
N GLY A 218 -2.25 3.15 1.26
CA GLY A 218 -0.87 2.69 1.15
C GLY A 218 -0.40 1.97 2.42
N MET A 219 0.03 0.72 2.30
CA MET A 219 0.55 -0.06 3.43
C MET A 219 1.99 0.34 3.74
N VAL A 220 2.43 0.12 4.98
CA VAL A 220 3.84 0.03 5.38
C VAL A 220 4.06 -1.39 5.93
N CYS A 221 4.28 -2.34 5.02
CA CYS A 221 4.14 -3.77 5.31
C CYS A 221 5.23 -4.36 6.22
N ASP A 222 6.31 -3.64 6.46
CA ASP A 222 7.48 -4.17 7.15
C ASP A 222 7.44 -3.95 8.67
N TYR A 223 8.31 -4.65 9.40
CA TYR A 223 8.48 -4.44 10.83
C TYR A 223 9.05 -3.03 11.09
N PRO A 224 8.63 -2.34 12.18
CA PRO A 224 9.15 -1.02 12.55
C PRO A 224 10.68 -0.90 12.53
N SER A 225 11.39 -1.94 12.96
CA SER A 225 12.86 -1.98 12.96
C SER A 225 13.50 -2.01 11.58
N ALA A 226 12.74 -2.34 10.52
CA ALA A 226 13.20 -2.23 9.13
C ALA A 226 13.12 -0.79 8.60
N TYR A 227 12.41 0.11 9.28
CA TYR A 227 12.24 1.50 8.87
C TYR A 227 13.09 2.47 9.70
N GLU A 228 13.26 2.19 11.00
CA GLU A 228 13.94 3.09 11.93
C GLU A 228 15.40 3.32 11.52
N GLY A 229 15.74 4.59 11.26
CA GLY A 229 17.08 4.98 10.81
C GLY A 229 17.41 4.62 9.36
N GLN A 230 16.47 4.05 8.60
CA GLN A 230 16.71 3.62 7.23
C GLN A 230 16.38 4.72 6.20
N PRO A 231 17.22 4.92 5.17
CA PRO A 231 17.04 6.01 4.22
C PRO A 231 15.77 5.83 3.37
N GLY A 232 15.05 6.91 3.13
CA GLY A 232 13.81 6.89 2.34
C GLY A 232 12.56 6.62 3.17
N PHE A 233 12.68 6.21 4.44
CA PHE A 233 11.51 6.13 5.32
C PHE A 233 10.84 7.50 5.48
N GLU A 234 11.62 8.60 5.45
CA GLU A 234 11.05 9.94 5.48
C GLU A 234 10.13 10.24 4.29
N PHE A 235 10.34 9.60 3.13
CA PHE A 235 9.46 9.75 1.98
C PHE A 235 8.10 9.09 2.22
N LEU A 236 8.09 7.90 2.84
CA LEU A 236 6.84 7.21 3.16
C LEU A 236 5.95 7.99 4.14
N LYS A 237 6.55 8.83 4.99
CA LYS A 237 5.82 9.69 5.95
C LYS A 237 5.11 10.87 5.29
N ILE A 238 5.51 11.24 4.07
CA ILE A 238 5.01 12.43 3.37
C ILE A 238 4.25 12.09 2.08
N ALA A 239 4.37 10.86 1.58
CA ALA A 239 3.73 10.44 0.33
C ALA A 239 2.20 10.42 0.51
N PRO A 240 1.45 11.22 -0.27
CA PRO A 240 -0.01 11.18 -0.25
C PRO A 240 -0.56 9.85 -0.75
N THR A 241 -1.75 9.48 -0.28
CA THR A 241 -2.52 8.33 -0.80
C THR A 241 -3.64 8.76 -1.76
N THR A 242 -3.93 10.06 -1.84
CA THR A 242 -4.90 10.65 -2.76
C THR A 242 -4.25 11.79 -3.54
N TRP A 243 -4.79 12.08 -4.71
CA TRP A 243 -4.17 12.98 -5.68
C TRP A 243 -5.23 13.84 -6.35
N ASP A 244 -4.90 15.12 -6.57
CA ASP A 244 -5.79 16.07 -7.24
C ASP A 244 -5.57 16.05 -8.76
N GLU A 245 -4.35 15.72 -9.17
CA GLU A 245 -3.96 15.62 -10.58
C GLU A 245 -2.94 14.51 -10.79
N THR A 246 -3.00 13.83 -11.94
CA THR A 246 -2.05 12.81 -12.35
C THR A 246 -1.62 13.06 -13.79
N LYS A 247 -0.31 12.93 -14.05
CA LYS A 247 0.31 13.02 -15.38
C LYS A 247 1.24 11.82 -15.57
N VAL A 248 1.05 11.07 -16.64
CA VAL A 248 2.05 10.11 -17.11
C VAL A 248 3.06 10.88 -17.94
N LEU A 249 4.29 11.01 -17.46
CA LEU A 249 5.35 11.80 -18.11
C LEU A 249 6.05 11.00 -19.20
N ASP A 250 6.34 9.73 -18.92
CA ASP A 250 6.92 8.78 -19.87
C ASP A 250 6.47 7.36 -19.50
N ALA A 251 6.20 6.53 -20.48
CA ALA A 251 5.73 5.18 -20.25
C ALA A 251 5.97 4.29 -21.47
N LYS A 252 6.58 3.13 -21.24
CA LYS A 252 6.74 2.10 -22.25
C LYS A 252 6.45 0.74 -21.64
N LEU A 253 5.45 0.06 -22.19
CA LEU A 253 5.05 -1.29 -21.79
C LEU A 253 6.26 -2.23 -21.74
N GLY A 254 6.40 -2.97 -20.64
CA GLY A 254 7.49 -3.92 -20.41
C GLY A 254 8.87 -3.28 -20.19
N SER A 255 8.95 -1.95 -20.04
CA SER A 255 10.22 -1.23 -19.95
C SER A 255 10.29 -0.32 -18.73
N HIS A 256 9.46 0.73 -18.65
CA HIS A 256 9.49 1.70 -17.56
C HIS A 256 8.22 2.55 -17.55
N VAL A 257 8.02 3.28 -16.45
CA VAL A 257 6.99 4.30 -16.31
C VAL A 257 7.48 5.43 -15.41
N ILE A 258 7.08 6.67 -15.71
CA ILE A 258 7.26 7.86 -14.88
C ILE A 258 5.91 8.56 -14.74
N ILE A 259 5.44 8.69 -13.51
CA ILE A 259 4.16 9.35 -13.18
C ILE A 259 4.44 10.51 -12.24
N ALA A 260 3.89 11.67 -12.56
CA ALA A 260 3.77 12.80 -11.65
C ALA A 260 2.34 12.89 -11.11
N ARG A 261 2.21 13.09 -9.80
CA ARG A 261 0.92 13.30 -9.14
C ARG A 261 0.99 14.53 -8.26
N LYS A 262 -0.09 15.30 -8.25
CA LYS A 262 -0.22 16.52 -7.47
C LYS A 262 -1.11 16.27 -6.26
N LYS A 263 -0.70 16.79 -5.12
CA LYS A 263 -1.56 16.94 -3.95
C LYS A 263 -1.38 18.33 -3.37
N ASP A 264 -2.48 19.07 -3.24
CA ASP A 264 -2.51 20.47 -2.83
C ASP A 264 -1.57 21.33 -3.70
N ASN A 265 -0.45 21.82 -3.13
CA ASN A 265 0.54 22.63 -3.85
C ASN A 265 1.86 21.90 -4.11
N GLU A 266 1.91 20.60 -3.84
CA GLU A 266 3.10 19.77 -4.00
C GLU A 266 2.92 18.75 -5.12
N TRP A 267 4.00 18.48 -5.84
CA TRP A 267 4.04 17.39 -6.81
C TRP A 267 4.97 16.28 -6.31
N PHE A 268 4.57 15.05 -6.60
CA PHE A 268 5.33 13.85 -6.34
C PHE A 268 5.56 13.15 -7.67
N VAL A 269 6.79 12.73 -7.95
CA VAL A 269 7.11 12.01 -9.20
C VAL A 269 7.70 10.67 -8.82
N GLY A 270 7.17 9.58 -9.36
CA GLY A 270 7.72 8.24 -9.21
C GLY A 270 8.08 7.66 -10.56
N GLY A 271 9.25 7.02 -10.66
CA GLY A 271 9.66 6.27 -11.83
C GLY A 271 10.19 4.89 -11.44
N ILE A 272 9.78 3.86 -12.19
CA ILE A 272 10.28 2.49 -12.04
C ILE A 272 10.67 1.91 -13.41
N THR A 273 11.63 0.99 -13.42
CA THR A 273 12.10 0.26 -14.62
C THR A 273 12.09 -1.24 -14.38
N ASN A 274 12.13 -2.01 -15.47
CA ASN A 274 12.32 -3.45 -15.48
C ASN A 274 13.78 -3.80 -15.11
N HIS A 275 14.19 -5.07 -15.20
CA HIS A 275 15.57 -5.50 -14.93
C HIS A 275 16.66 -4.84 -15.80
N GLU A 276 16.31 -4.05 -16.82
CA GLU A 276 17.29 -3.27 -17.59
C GLU A 276 17.51 -1.89 -16.94
N ALA A 277 18.77 -1.57 -16.63
CA ALA A 277 19.15 -0.24 -16.19
C ALA A 277 18.93 0.80 -17.30
N ARG A 278 18.50 2.02 -16.93
CA ARG A 278 18.16 3.09 -17.88
C ARG A 278 18.55 4.46 -17.36
N GLU A 279 18.83 5.36 -18.30
CA GLU A 279 18.76 6.80 -18.04
C GLU A 279 17.50 7.36 -18.67
N LEU A 280 16.71 8.06 -17.86
CA LEU A 280 15.45 8.68 -18.27
C LEU A 280 15.52 10.18 -18.05
N LEU A 281 14.82 10.94 -18.90
CA LEU A 281 14.71 12.40 -18.79
C LEU A 281 13.36 12.75 -18.17
N VAL A 282 13.36 13.47 -17.05
CA VAL A 282 12.15 13.96 -16.38
C VAL A 282 11.96 15.43 -16.76
N PRO A 283 11.00 15.78 -17.63
CA PRO A 283 10.67 17.18 -17.92
C PRO A 283 9.79 17.77 -16.81
N PHE A 284 9.96 19.05 -16.48
CA PHE A 284 9.14 19.77 -15.49
C PHE A 284 8.07 20.67 -16.11
N ASN A 285 7.75 20.48 -17.39
CA ASN A 285 6.76 21.28 -18.12
C ASN A 285 5.31 21.13 -17.63
N PHE A 286 5.04 20.16 -16.76
CA PHE A 286 3.76 20.03 -16.05
C PHE A 286 3.62 21.00 -14.87
N LEU A 287 4.71 21.62 -14.43
CA LEU A 287 4.68 22.66 -13.40
C LEU A 287 4.19 23.99 -13.99
N ALA A 288 3.50 24.77 -13.17
CA ALA A 288 3.23 26.16 -13.50
C ALA A 288 4.53 26.98 -13.55
N ALA A 289 4.49 28.18 -14.15
CA ALA A 289 5.65 29.06 -14.17
C ALA A 289 6.08 29.45 -12.74
N GLY A 290 7.39 29.35 -12.48
CA GLY A 290 7.98 29.66 -11.18
C GLY A 290 9.22 28.83 -10.91
N GLU A 291 9.77 28.97 -9.70
CA GLU A 291 10.86 28.16 -9.18
C GLU A 291 10.34 27.15 -8.17
N TYR A 292 10.97 25.98 -8.15
CA TYR A 292 10.56 24.86 -7.34
C TYR A 292 11.78 24.21 -6.71
N THR A 293 11.66 23.84 -5.44
CA THR A 293 12.61 22.93 -4.78
C THR A 293 12.22 21.50 -5.11
N VAL A 294 13.14 20.73 -5.68
CA VAL A 294 12.98 19.30 -5.97
C VAL A 294 13.91 18.50 -5.07
N THR A 295 13.34 17.68 -4.20
CA THR A 295 14.09 16.67 -3.44
C THR A 295 13.99 15.34 -4.16
N ILE A 296 15.12 14.80 -4.59
CA ILE A 296 15.23 13.60 -5.43
C ILE A 296 15.83 12.47 -4.62
N TYR A 297 15.18 11.31 -4.66
CA TYR A 297 15.64 10.03 -4.17
C TYR A 297 15.88 9.14 -5.39
N SER A 298 17.13 8.75 -5.62
CA SER A 298 17.49 7.86 -6.73
C SER A 298 18.28 6.67 -6.22
N ASP A 299 18.32 5.61 -7.01
CA ASP A 299 19.14 4.44 -6.73
C ASP A 299 20.60 4.81 -6.36
N GLY A 300 21.20 4.00 -5.48
CA GLY A 300 22.63 4.02 -5.22
C GLY A 300 23.46 3.45 -6.39
N PRO A 301 24.77 3.25 -6.20
CA PRO A 301 25.63 2.62 -7.21
C PRO A 301 25.09 1.26 -7.67
N GLU A 302 25.16 0.97 -8.97
CA GLU A 302 24.56 -0.23 -9.58
C GLU A 302 25.10 -1.55 -8.99
N THR A 303 26.39 -1.61 -8.70
CA THR A 303 27.03 -2.80 -8.07
C THR A 303 26.96 -2.76 -6.54
N GLY A 304 26.14 -1.88 -5.95
CA GLY A 304 26.03 -1.65 -4.53
C GLY A 304 24.92 -2.45 -3.84
N ASP A 305 24.73 -2.18 -2.54
CA ASP A 305 23.58 -2.66 -1.78
C ASP A 305 22.30 -2.00 -2.34
N PRO A 306 21.27 -2.79 -2.76
CA PRO A 306 20.04 -2.25 -3.33
C PRO A 306 19.21 -1.42 -2.32
N ASN A 307 19.56 -1.42 -1.04
CA ASN A 307 18.96 -0.55 -0.03
C ASN A 307 19.59 0.85 0.03
N GLN A 308 20.75 1.05 -0.60
CA GLN A 308 21.36 2.38 -0.69
C GLN A 308 20.61 3.25 -1.69
N LEU A 309 20.44 4.52 -1.32
CA LEU A 309 19.90 5.55 -2.20
C LEU A 309 20.74 6.82 -2.07
N THR A 310 20.68 7.63 -3.13
CA THR A 310 21.20 8.99 -3.12
C THR A 310 20.03 9.95 -2.92
N LYS A 311 20.20 10.90 -2.00
CA LYS A 311 19.25 12.00 -1.78
C LYS A 311 19.93 13.32 -2.12
N ARG A 312 19.30 14.13 -2.97
CA ARG A 312 19.78 15.49 -3.29
C ARG A 312 18.62 16.46 -3.49
N THR A 313 18.89 17.74 -3.28
CA THR A 313 17.92 18.81 -3.50
C THR A 313 18.46 19.80 -4.53
N VAL A 314 17.60 20.22 -5.46
CA VAL A 314 17.92 21.16 -6.53
C VAL A 314 16.77 22.16 -6.72
N ILE A 315 17.06 23.31 -7.35
CA ILE A 315 16.05 24.28 -7.77
C ILE A 315 15.84 24.12 -9.27
N VAL A 316 14.58 24.07 -9.71
CA VAL A 316 14.19 23.95 -11.12
C VAL A 316 13.07 24.93 -11.47
N LYS A 317 12.93 25.20 -12.76
CA LYS A 317 11.80 25.88 -13.41
C LYS A 317 11.01 24.90 -14.24
N ASN A 318 9.82 25.31 -14.68
CA ASN A 318 8.98 24.49 -15.56
C ASN A 318 9.58 24.26 -16.96
N THR A 319 10.62 25.01 -17.33
CA THR A 319 11.39 24.81 -18.57
C THR A 319 12.51 23.79 -18.45
N ASP A 320 12.82 23.34 -17.23
CA ASP A 320 13.96 22.49 -16.98
C ASP A 320 13.61 21.00 -17.13
N SER A 321 14.65 20.18 -17.17
CA SER A 321 14.55 18.73 -17.09
C SER A 321 15.74 18.15 -16.34
N ILE A 322 15.56 16.99 -15.71
CA ILE A 322 16.62 16.28 -15.01
C ILE A 322 16.77 14.87 -15.58
N ARG A 323 18.02 14.49 -15.87
CA ARG A 323 18.36 13.09 -16.14
C ARG A 323 18.45 12.34 -14.83
N VAL A 324 17.79 11.18 -14.77
CA VAL A 324 17.85 10.24 -13.66
C VAL A 324 18.27 8.88 -14.20
N ARG A 325 19.19 8.22 -13.48
CA ARG A 325 19.55 6.83 -13.73
C ARG A 325 18.73 5.95 -12.80
N LEU A 326 18.13 4.91 -13.36
CA LEU A 326 17.49 3.83 -12.65
C LEU A 326 18.34 2.58 -12.88
N ASN A 327 18.69 1.88 -11.80
CA ASN A 327 19.36 0.59 -11.90
C ASN A 327 18.38 -0.46 -12.48
N GLY A 328 18.88 -1.63 -12.88
CA GLY A 328 17.99 -2.75 -13.24
C GLY A 328 17.09 -3.10 -12.05
N GLY A 329 15.77 -3.12 -12.29
CA GLY A 329 14.76 -3.30 -11.24
C GLY A 329 14.67 -2.13 -10.25
N GLY A 330 15.22 -0.98 -10.63
CA GLY A 330 15.36 0.20 -9.80
C GLY A 330 14.25 1.22 -9.98
N GLY A 331 14.47 2.39 -9.41
CA GLY A 331 13.49 3.47 -9.44
C GLY A 331 14.01 4.80 -8.93
N MET A 332 13.12 5.79 -8.94
CA MET A 332 13.36 7.11 -8.37
C MET A 332 12.06 7.72 -7.87
N THR A 333 12.16 8.56 -6.83
CA THR A 333 11.04 9.39 -6.41
C THR A 333 11.46 10.82 -6.15
N MET A 334 10.56 11.77 -6.40
CA MET A 334 10.77 13.20 -6.17
C MET A 334 9.63 13.79 -5.37
N GLN A 335 9.95 14.73 -4.48
CA GLN A 335 9.00 15.70 -3.94
C GLN A 335 9.36 17.08 -4.48
N ILE A 336 8.37 17.79 -5.00
CA ILE A 336 8.52 19.09 -5.65
C ILE A 336 7.62 20.10 -4.93
N LYS A 337 8.23 21.16 -4.40
CA LYS A 337 7.53 22.26 -3.72
C LYS A 337 7.82 23.58 -4.42
N ARG A 338 6.79 24.40 -4.59
CA ARG A 338 6.98 25.77 -5.08
C ARG A 338 7.77 26.57 -4.04
N ILE A 339 8.67 27.44 -4.51
CA ILE A 339 9.42 28.40 -3.68
C ILE A 339 8.57 29.63 -3.40
#